data_AF-A0A4P9VWX9-F1
#
_entry.id   AF-A0A4P9VWX9-F1
#
_cell.length_a   1.000
_cell.length_b   1.000
_cell.length_c   1.000
_cell.angle_alpha   90.00
_cell.angle_beta   90.00
_cell.angle_gamma   90.00
#
_symmetry.space_group_name_H-M   'P 1'
#
loop_
_entity.id
_entity.type
_entity.pdbx_description
1 polymer ?
#
loop_
_entity_poly.entity_id
_entity_poly.type
_entity_poly.pdbx_seq_one_letter_code
_entity_poly.pdbx_strand_id
1 'polypeptide(L)'
;MKEGVESLTLRDLQQICQSRGIRTYGVSPARMRHDLIQWLDLHINHNVPPTLLILSRAFQMNQKIAVEDPLKGKAEALQATLSALPHQAVNEAQLRISEAEGSATYKQKLDVLKEQEELIADELEQEEVGACWVGLWGEGGGSSEFSLARGKQHDAQYVLGRLWSTGPAINKNPWSEDEKGNVRALCGAHAGGVQKT
;
A
#
# COMPACT_ATOMS: atom_id res chain seq x y z
N MET A 1 27.23 9.86 30.56
CA MET A 1 25.90 9.71 29.95
C MET A 1 25.41 8.32 30.31
N LYS A 2 24.24 8.17 30.93
CA LYS A 2 23.66 6.84 31.23
C LYS A 2 22.91 6.41 29.98
N GLU A 3 23.62 5.83 29.03
CA GLU A 3 23.04 5.30 27.80
C GLU A 3 22.89 3.80 27.95
N GLY A 4 21.72 3.29 27.59
CA GLY A 4 21.41 1.87 27.68
C GLY A 4 19.97 1.64 28.09
N VAL A 5 19.35 0.62 27.49
CA VAL A 5 17.95 0.22 27.73
C VAL A 5 17.68 -0.07 29.22
N GLU A 6 18.70 -0.49 29.97
CA GLU A 6 18.60 -0.79 31.41
C GLU A 6 18.47 0.45 32.31
N SER A 7 18.89 1.63 31.82
CA SER A 7 18.84 2.89 32.58
C SER A 7 17.52 3.67 32.41
N LEU A 8 16.64 3.22 31.51
CA LEU A 8 15.37 3.87 31.19
C LEU A 8 14.35 3.71 32.33
N THR A 9 13.63 4.79 32.63
CA THR A 9 12.48 4.75 33.54
C THR A 9 11.33 3.96 32.91
N LEU A 10 10.42 3.40 33.73
CA LEU A 10 9.29 2.61 33.21
C LEU A 10 8.41 3.41 32.25
N ARG A 11 8.18 4.70 32.56
CA ARG A 11 7.38 5.61 31.73
C ARG A 11 8.04 5.83 30.37
N ASP A 12 9.33 6.13 30.36
CA ASP A 12 10.07 6.36 29.12
C ASP A 12 10.12 5.08 28.29
N LEU A 13 10.38 3.93 28.94
CA LEU A 13 10.37 2.62 28.30
C LEU A 13 9.03 2.34 27.60
N GLN A 14 7.91 2.61 28.27
CA GLN A 14 6.58 2.42 27.67
C GLN A 14 6.36 3.34 26.46
N GLN A 15 6.70 4.62 26.57
CA GLN A 15 6.54 5.59 25.49
C GLN A 15 7.40 5.21 24.26
N ILE A 16 8.66 4.83 24.51
CA ILE A 16 9.63 4.34 23.54
C ILE A 16 9.15 3.04 22.87
N CYS A 17 8.56 2.13 23.63
CA CYS A 17 7.97 0.91 23.11
C CYS A 17 6.75 1.18 22.24
N GLN A 18 5.85 2.06 22.68
CA GLN A 18 4.64 2.44 21.93
C GLN A 18 4.99 3.08 20.59
N SER A 19 5.95 4.00 20.55
CA SER A 19 6.37 4.66 19.31
C SER A 19 6.98 3.68 18.29
N ARG A 20 7.41 2.49 18.72
CA ARG A 20 8.01 1.43 17.88
C ARG A 20 7.04 0.27 17.61
N GLY A 21 5.76 0.42 17.97
CA GLY A 21 4.76 -0.63 17.81
C GLY A 21 4.98 -1.87 18.68
N ILE A 22 5.73 -1.76 19.79
CA ILE A 22 5.89 -2.85 20.78
C ILE A 22 4.65 -2.87 21.68
N ARG A 23 4.13 -4.06 21.95
CA ARG A 23 3.06 -4.25 22.93
C ARG A 23 3.54 -3.85 24.34
N THR A 24 2.88 -2.87 24.95
CA THR A 24 3.20 -2.41 26.31
C THR A 24 2.23 -2.88 27.39
N TYR A 25 1.03 -3.31 27.01
CA TYR A 25 0.00 -3.76 27.96
C TYR A 25 0.08 -5.27 28.16
N GLY A 26 -0.01 -5.70 29.43
CA GLY A 26 0.02 -7.12 29.80
C GLY A 26 1.39 -7.79 29.65
N VAL A 27 2.48 -7.00 29.58
CA VAL A 27 3.85 -7.49 29.40
C VAL A 27 4.75 -7.00 30.53
N SER A 28 5.66 -7.85 31.00
CA SER A 28 6.58 -7.46 32.08
C SER A 28 7.60 -6.42 31.61
N PRO A 29 8.10 -5.53 32.50
CA PRO A 29 9.14 -4.56 32.14
C PRO A 29 10.40 -5.19 31.54
N ALA A 30 10.81 -6.36 32.05
CA ALA A 30 11.94 -7.12 31.51
C ALA A 30 11.70 -7.55 30.06
N ARG A 31 10.48 -7.99 29.73
CA ARG A 31 10.12 -8.37 28.37
C ARG A 31 10.08 -7.17 27.42
N MET A 32 9.55 -6.03 27.88
CA MET A 32 9.58 -4.78 27.09
C MET A 32 11.01 -4.35 26.76
N ARG A 33 11.95 -4.46 27.72
CA ARG A 33 13.37 -4.19 27.48
C ARG A 33 13.97 -5.15 26.45
N HIS A 34 13.67 -6.44 26.56
CA HIS A 34 14.14 -7.44 25.60
C HIS A 34 13.61 -7.15 24.17
N ASP A 35 12.31 -6.86 24.02
CA ASP A 35 11.71 -6.55 22.72
C ASP A 35 12.24 -5.23 22.13
N LEU A 36 12.65 -4.27 22.98
CA LEU A 36 13.30 -3.04 22.56
C LEU A 36 14.75 -3.27 22.12
N ILE A 37 15.52 -4.06 22.88
CA ILE A 37 16.90 -4.42 22.52
C ILE A 37 16.91 -5.14 21.16
N GLN A 38 16.02 -6.11 20.97
CA GLN A 38 15.93 -6.82 19.69
C GLN A 38 15.50 -5.90 18.55
N TRP A 39 14.60 -4.94 18.80
CA TRP A 39 14.25 -3.95 17.77
C TRP A 39 15.46 -3.09 17.37
N LEU A 40 16.25 -2.66 18.35
CA LEU A 40 17.47 -1.88 18.10
C LEU A 40 18.53 -2.70 17.37
N ASP A 41 18.70 -3.97 17.73
CA ASP A 41 19.58 -4.91 17.06
C ASP A 41 19.23 -5.07 15.57
N LEU A 42 17.95 -5.29 15.26
CA LEU A 42 17.46 -5.36 13.88
C LEU A 42 17.65 -4.06 13.09
N HIS A 43 17.45 -2.92 13.74
CA HIS A 43 17.58 -1.64 13.05
C HIS A 43 19.05 -1.24 12.82
N ILE A 44 19.90 -1.40 13.84
CA ILE A 44 21.28 -0.90 13.83
C ILE A 44 22.23 -1.93 13.22
N ASN A 45 22.15 -3.19 13.64
CA ASN A 45 23.10 -4.22 13.19
C ASN A 45 22.66 -4.85 11.86
N HIS A 46 21.35 -4.94 11.61
CA HIS A 46 20.82 -5.51 10.37
C HIS A 46 20.30 -4.47 9.36
N ASN A 47 20.45 -3.16 9.64
CA ASN A 47 20.03 -2.06 8.76
C ASN A 47 18.58 -2.15 8.26
N VAL A 48 17.69 -2.79 9.03
CA VAL A 48 16.29 -2.89 8.65
C VAL A 48 15.60 -1.54 8.88
N PRO A 49 14.88 -0.97 7.90
CA PRO A 49 14.18 0.30 8.06
C PRO A 49 13.16 0.27 9.20
N PRO A 50 13.07 1.31 10.04
CA PRO A 50 12.20 1.34 11.21
C PRO A 50 10.71 1.32 10.83
N THR A 51 10.35 1.89 9.68
CA THR A 51 8.99 1.85 9.11
C THR A 51 8.55 0.41 8.84
N LEU A 52 9.41 -0.40 8.21
CA LEU A 52 9.13 -1.80 7.89
C LEU A 52 9.00 -2.65 9.16
N LEU A 53 9.84 -2.40 10.18
CA LEU A 53 9.73 -3.07 11.47
C LEU A 53 8.39 -2.78 12.19
N ILE A 54 7.89 -1.55 12.08
CA ILE A 54 6.59 -1.17 12.65
C ILE A 54 5.45 -1.89 11.90
N LEU A 55 5.50 -1.92 10.57
CA LEU A 55 4.51 -2.63 9.75
C LEU A 55 4.48 -4.13 10.07
N SER A 56 5.64 -4.77 10.20
CA SER A 56 5.75 -6.18 10.62
C SER A 56 5.03 -6.47 11.93
N ARG A 57 5.17 -5.58 12.92
CA ARG A 57 4.47 -5.73 14.20
C ARG A 57 2.97 -5.51 14.08
N ALA A 58 2.52 -4.62 13.21
CA ALA A 58 1.10 -4.45 12.92
C ALA A 58 0.49 -5.74 12.34
N PHE A 59 1.20 -6.45 11.47
CA PHE A 59 0.76 -7.76 10.96
C PHE A 59 0.71 -8.84 12.05
N GLN A 60 1.65 -8.85 13.01
CA GLN A 60 1.61 -9.75 14.18
C GLN A 60 0.43 -9.48 15.13
N MET A 61 -0.05 -8.23 15.18
CA MET A 61 -1.22 -7.90 16.01
C MET A 61 -2.50 -8.45 15.40
N ASN A 62 -2.60 -8.48 14.06
CA ASN A 62 -3.79 -8.92 13.34
C ASN A 62 -3.82 -10.44 13.13
N GLN A 63 -2.67 -11.05 12.88
CA GLN A 63 -2.56 -12.50 12.82
C GLN A 63 -2.29 -13.03 14.22
N LYS A 64 -3.25 -13.76 14.80
CA LYS A 64 -3.03 -14.59 16.00
C LYS A 64 -2.12 -15.77 15.65
N ILE A 65 -0.90 -15.49 15.18
CA ILE A 65 0.10 -16.52 14.94
C ILE A 65 0.55 -16.97 16.32
N ALA A 66 -0.06 -18.03 16.82
CA ALA A 66 0.41 -18.75 17.98
C ALA A 66 1.69 -19.48 17.58
N VAL A 67 2.81 -18.76 17.53
CA VAL A 67 4.11 -19.37 17.25
C VAL A 67 4.74 -19.75 18.58
N GLU A 68 5.13 -21.02 18.68
CA GLU A 68 5.90 -21.61 19.79
C GLU A 68 7.19 -20.81 20.09
N ASP A 69 7.75 -20.13 19.08
CA ASP A 69 8.98 -19.34 19.12
C ASP A 69 8.74 -17.85 18.75
N PRO A 70 9.00 -16.90 19.67
CA PRO A 70 8.88 -15.46 19.44
C PRO A 70 9.78 -14.91 18.32
N LEU A 71 10.91 -15.54 18.01
CA LEU A 71 11.83 -15.08 16.97
C LEU A 71 11.31 -15.46 15.59
N LYS A 72 10.86 -16.71 15.44
CA LYS A 72 10.28 -17.21 14.20
C LYS A 72 9.01 -16.43 13.81
N GLY A 73 8.15 -16.13 14.78
CA GLY A 73 6.96 -15.31 14.52
C GLY A 73 7.27 -13.89 14.04
N LYS A 74 8.41 -13.31 14.45
CA LYS A 74 8.85 -11.99 13.96
C LYS A 74 9.36 -12.06 12.52
N ALA A 75 10.12 -13.11 12.17
CA ALA A 75 10.58 -13.35 10.80
C ALA A 75 9.41 -13.63 9.85
N GLU A 76 8.46 -14.47 10.26
CA GLU A 76 7.25 -14.77 9.50
C GLU A 76 6.40 -13.51 9.27
N ALA A 77 6.29 -12.64 10.26
CA ALA A 77 5.59 -11.38 10.10
C ALA A 77 6.31 -10.39 9.16
N LEU A 78 7.64 -10.35 9.18
CA LEU A 78 8.42 -9.59 8.21
C LEU A 78 8.17 -10.12 6.80
N GLN A 79 8.20 -11.45 6.61
CA GLN A 79 7.89 -12.09 5.34
C GLN A 79 6.46 -11.78 4.87
N ALA A 80 5.48 -11.87 5.77
CA ALA A 80 4.09 -11.53 5.48
C ALA A 80 3.95 -10.08 5.03
N THR A 81 4.63 -9.16 5.71
CA THR A 81 4.66 -7.74 5.35
C THR A 81 5.23 -7.53 3.96
N LEU A 82 6.38 -8.16 3.66
CA LEU A 82 7.01 -8.08 2.34
C LEU A 82 6.11 -8.67 1.24
N SER A 83 5.41 -9.78 1.52
CA SER A 83 4.49 -10.40 0.57
C SER A 83 3.20 -9.60 0.35
N ALA A 84 2.85 -8.73 1.29
CA ALA A 84 1.68 -7.85 1.18
C ALA A 84 1.97 -6.56 0.40
N LEU A 85 3.24 -6.23 0.15
CA LEU A 85 3.60 -5.08 -0.67
C LEU A 85 3.29 -5.37 -2.14
N PRO A 86 2.73 -4.39 -2.88
CA PRO A 86 2.51 -4.54 -4.31
C PRO A 86 3.84 -4.77 -5.04
N HIS A 87 3.82 -5.67 -6.03
CA HIS A 87 5.02 -6.07 -6.78
C HIS A 87 5.73 -4.89 -7.45
N GLN A 88 4.97 -3.87 -7.89
CA GLN A 88 5.49 -2.64 -8.49
C GLN A 88 6.49 -1.92 -7.57
N ALA A 89 6.14 -1.76 -6.28
CA ALA A 89 7.00 -1.12 -5.29
C ALA A 89 8.25 -1.95 -4.97
N VAL A 90 8.14 -3.28 -5.01
CA VAL A 90 9.29 -4.19 -4.83
C VAL A 90 10.23 -4.12 -6.03
N ASN A 91 9.69 -4.10 -7.24
CA ASN A 91 10.46 -3.99 -8.49
C ASN A 91 11.24 -2.67 -8.54
N GLU A 92 10.61 -1.55 -8.17
CA GLU A 92 11.28 -0.25 -8.09
C GLU A 92 12.41 -0.26 -7.06
N ALA A 93 12.15 -0.77 -5.85
CA ALA A 93 13.17 -0.86 -4.80
C ALA A 93 14.35 -1.74 -5.23
N GLN A 94 14.08 -2.88 -5.87
CA GLN A 94 15.11 -3.76 -6.41
C GLN A 94 15.94 -3.08 -7.50
N LEU A 95 15.30 -2.30 -8.37
CA LEU A 95 16.00 -1.53 -9.40
C LEU A 95 16.95 -0.51 -8.75
N ARG A 96 16.49 0.26 -7.75
CA ARG A 96 17.33 1.26 -7.07
C ARG A 96 18.55 0.64 -6.38
N ILE A 97 18.39 -0.54 -5.78
CA ILE A 97 19.52 -1.28 -5.20
C ILE A 97 20.51 -1.66 -6.30
N SER A 98 20.02 -2.25 -7.40
CA SER A 98 20.86 -2.64 -8.54
C SER A 98 21.57 -1.45 -9.18
N GLU A 99 20.94 -0.27 -9.17
CA GLU A 99 21.54 0.98 -9.65
C GLU A 99 22.64 1.48 -8.73
N ALA A 100 22.42 1.44 -7.42
CA ALA A 100 23.43 1.80 -6.42
C ALA A 100 24.63 0.86 -6.45
N GLU A 101 24.41 -0.42 -6.76
CA GLU A 101 25.46 -1.43 -6.95
C GLU A 101 26.12 -1.37 -8.34
N GLY A 102 25.59 -0.56 -9.27
CA GLY A 102 26.09 -0.45 -10.64
C GLY A 102 25.81 -1.68 -11.52
N SER A 103 24.98 -2.62 -11.07
CA SER A 103 24.63 -3.87 -11.75
C SER A 103 23.31 -3.79 -12.53
N ALA A 104 22.58 -2.67 -12.45
CA ALA A 104 21.28 -2.49 -13.09
C ALA A 104 21.33 -2.68 -14.60
N THR A 105 20.55 -3.65 -15.10
CA THR A 105 20.45 -3.91 -16.54
C THR A 105 19.52 -2.89 -17.19
N TYR A 106 19.88 -2.35 -18.36
CA TYR A 106 19.03 -1.41 -19.10
C TYR A 106 17.61 -1.94 -19.38
N LYS A 107 17.46 -3.25 -19.56
CA LYS A 107 16.15 -3.91 -19.71
C LYS A 107 15.28 -3.76 -18.46
N GLN A 108 15.84 -4.02 -17.28
CA GLN A 108 15.13 -3.87 -16.01
C GLN A 108 14.71 -2.42 -15.77
N LYS A 109 15.59 -1.46 -16.10
CA LYS A 109 15.24 -0.03 -16.06
C LYS A 109 14.08 0.30 -16.98
N LEU A 110 14.10 -0.23 -18.21
CA LEU A 110 13.05 0.00 -19.20
C LEU A 110 11.70 -0.56 -18.74
N ASP A 111 11.70 -1.75 -18.12
CA ASP A 111 10.47 -2.40 -17.68
C ASP A 111 9.79 -1.62 -16.54
N VAL A 112 10.57 -1.16 -15.55
CA VAL A 112 10.04 -0.31 -14.45
C VAL A 112 9.54 1.03 -14.98
N LEU A 113 10.23 1.65 -15.94
CA LEU A 113 9.79 2.92 -16.52
C LEU A 113 8.46 2.80 -17.27
N LYS A 114 8.27 1.73 -18.05
CA LYS A 114 7.01 1.48 -18.75
C LYS A 114 5.85 1.26 -17.79
N GLU A 115 6.11 0.52 -16.70
CA GLU A 115 5.12 0.31 -15.65
C GLU A 115 4.73 1.63 -14.98
N GLN A 116 5.69 2.53 -14.73
CA GLN A 116 5.39 3.87 -14.23
C GLN A 116 4.60 4.72 -15.23
N GLU A 117 4.92 4.65 -16.53
CA GLU A 117 4.16 5.36 -17.58
C GLU A 117 2.70 4.89 -17.66
N GLU A 118 2.44 3.58 -17.54
CA GLU A 118 1.09 3.02 -17.50
C GLU A 118 0.31 3.52 -16.28
N LEU A 119 0.92 3.53 -15.09
CA LEU A 119 0.31 4.07 -13.88
C LEU A 119 -0.03 5.56 -14.00
N ILE A 120 0.87 6.36 -14.59
CA ILE A 120 0.63 7.78 -14.82
C ILE A 120 -0.56 7.98 -15.78
N ALA A 121 -0.66 7.16 -16.84
CA ALA A 121 -1.79 7.23 -17.77
C ALA A 121 -3.12 6.91 -17.07
N ASP A 122 -3.15 5.85 -16.27
CA ASP A 122 -4.33 5.45 -15.50
C ASP A 122 -4.74 6.52 -14.47
N GLU A 123 -3.78 7.15 -13.79
CA GLU A 123 -4.02 8.26 -12.86
C GLU A 123 -4.60 9.49 -13.57
N LEU A 124 -4.06 9.85 -14.74
CA LEU A 124 -4.58 10.96 -15.56
C LEU A 124 -6.00 10.69 -16.05
N GLU A 125 -6.31 9.48 -16.51
CA GLU A 125 -7.66 9.10 -16.89
C GLU A 125 -8.62 9.18 -15.69
N GLN A 126 -8.19 8.76 -14.50
CA GLN A 126 -8.96 8.90 -13.27
C GLN A 126 -9.16 10.35 -12.84
N GLU A 127 -8.16 11.22 -13.04
CA GLU A 127 -8.28 12.67 -12.81
C GLU A 127 -9.26 13.31 -13.80
N GLU A 128 -9.23 12.93 -15.08
CA GLU A 128 -10.19 13.40 -16.08
C GLU A 128 -11.62 12.93 -15.78
N VAL A 129 -11.78 11.65 -15.43
CA VAL A 129 -13.05 11.08 -15.00
C VAL A 129 -13.51 11.76 -13.72
N GLY A 130 -12.62 11.94 -12.73
CA GLY A 130 -12.90 12.63 -11.47
C GLY A 130 -13.31 14.09 -11.68
N ALA A 131 -12.62 14.82 -12.56
CA ALA A 131 -12.96 16.18 -12.96
C ALA A 131 -14.31 16.23 -13.69
N CYS A 132 -14.60 15.24 -14.53
CA CYS A 132 -15.92 15.08 -15.15
C CYS A 132 -17.00 14.82 -14.10
N TRP A 133 -16.77 13.97 -13.10
CA TRP A 133 -17.70 13.74 -11.98
C TRP A 133 -17.93 15.01 -11.15
N VAL A 134 -16.88 15.79 -10.86
CA VAL A 134 -16.96 17.09 -10.17
C VAL A 134 -17.72 18.12 -11.00
N GLY A 135 -17.58 18.10 -12.33
CA GLY A 135 -18.33 18.97 -13.24
C GLY A 135 -19.81 18.57 -13.39
N LEU A 136 -20.11 17.27 -13.37
CA LEU A 136 -21.47 16.73 -13.50
C LEU A 136 -22.31 16.96 -12.23
N TRP A 137 -21.66 16.94 -11.06
CA TRP A 137 -22.24 17.25 -9.76
C TRP A 137 -21.53 18.47 -9.21
N GLY A 138 -21.91 19.67 -9.67
CA GLY A 138 -21.35 20.93 -9.16
C GLY A 138 -21.36 21.00 -7.62
N GLU A 139 -20.57 21.92 -7.05
CA GLU A 139 -20.18 22.09 -5.62
C GLU A 139 -21.24 21.86 -4.50
N GLY A 140 -22.49 21.56 -4.82
CA GLY A 140 -23.58 21.17 -3.91
C GLY A 140 -24.02 19.69 -3.93
N GLY A 141 -23.22 18.74 -4.43
CA GLY A 141 -23.53 17.31 -4.35
C GLY A 141 -23.50 16.78 -2.91
N GLY A 142 -24.65 16.42 -2.35
CA GLY A 142 -24.80 16.00 -0.97
C GLY A 142 -23.95 14.77 -0.58
N SER A 143 -23.40 14.80 0.64
CA SER A 143 -22.48 13.80 1.22
C SER A 143 -22.96 12.34 1.17
N SER A 144 -24.25 12.07 0.93
CA SER A 144 -24.82 10.72 0.82
C SER A 144 -24.59 10.08 -0.55
N GLU A 145 -24.64 10.84 -1.65
CA GLU A 145 -24.44 10.30 -3.00
C GLU A 145 -22.97 10.04 -3.30
N PHE A 146 -22.08 10.87 -2.74
CA PHE A 146 -20.64 10.64 -2.77
C PHE A 146 -20.22 9.37 -1.99
N SER A 147 -20.97 9.00 -0.94
CA SER A 147 -20.79 7.72 -0.24
C SER A 147 -21.30 6.52 -1.04
N LEU A 148 -22.37 6.67 -1.82
CA LEU A 148 -22.90 5.60 -2.67
C LEU A 148 -22.01 5.34 -3.89
N ALA A 149 -21.43 6.39 -4.48
CA ALA A 149 -20.47 6.29 -5.58
C ALA A 149 -19.15 5.65 -5.11
N ARG A 150 -18.57 6.10 -3.97
CA ARG A 150 -17.41 5.43 -3.37
C ARG A 150 -17.70 4.00 -2.91
N GLY A 151 -18.91 3.74 -2.42
CA GLY A 151 -19.38 2.39 -2.07
C GLY A 151 -19.38 1.45 -3.27
N LYS A 152 -19.90 1.91 -4.42
CA LYS A 152 -19.86 1.14 -5.67
C LYS A 152 -18.45 0.93 -6.23
N GLN A 153 -17.54 1.88 -6.04
CA GLN A 153 -16.13 1.73 -6.43
C GLN A 153 -15.42 0.63 -5.61
N HIS A 154 -15.69 0.60 -4.29
CA HIS A 154 -15.17 -0.44 -3.41
C HIS A 154 -15.81 -1.80 -3.70
N ASP A 155 -17.10 -1.84 -4.07
CA ASP A 155 -17.79 -3.06 -4.52
C ASP A 155 -17.25 -3.58 -5.86
N ALA A 156 -16.85 -2.71 -6.79
CA ALA A 156 -16.21 -3.15 -8.04
C ALA A 156 -14.84 -3.83 -7.77
N GLN A 157 -14.04 -3.30 -6.84
CA GLN A 157 -12.83 -3.99 -6.35
C GLN A 157 -13.15 -5.28 -5.57
N TYR A 158 -14.27 -5.32 -4.82
CA TYR A 158 -14.69 -6.50 -4.06
C TYR A 158 -15.26 -7.63 -4.95
N VAL A 159 -15.94 -7.27 -6.04
CA VAL A 159 -16.46 -8.21 -7.06
C VAL A 159 -15.31 -8.76 -7.92
N LEU A 160 -14.33 -7.92 -8.27
CA LEU A 160 -13.08 -8.36 -8.90
C LEU A 160 -12.25 -9.27 -7.95
N GLY A 161 -12.24 -8.97 -6.65
CA GLY A 161 -11.58 -9.80 -5.62
C GLY A 161 -12.23 -11.18 -5.40
N ARG A 162 -13.56 -11.30 -5.53
CA ARG A 162 -14.23 -12.61 -5.54
C ARG A 162 -13.93 -13.43 -6.79
N LEU A 163 -13.66 -12.78 -7.92
CA LEU A 163 -13.34 -13.44 -9.18
C LEU A 163 -11.90 -14.02 -9.20
N TRP A 164 -10.98 -13.52 -8.37
CA TRP A 164 -9.59 -14.01 -8.27
C TRP A 164 -9.42 -15.27 -7.39
N SER A 165 -10.40 -15.63 -6.54
CA SER A 165 -10.30 -16.84 -5.69
C SER A 165 -10.61 -18.16 -6.41
N THR A 166 -11.01 -18.13 -7.68
CA THR A 166 -11.25 -19.32 -8.50
C THR A 166 -10.64 -19.13 -9.89
N GLY A 167 -9.43 -19.65 -10.14
CA GLY A 167 -8.85 -19.64 -11.49
C GLY A 167 -9.56 -20.59 -12.48
N PRO A 168 -9.12 -20.70 -13.75
CA PRO A 168 -8.03 -19.99 -14.43
C PRO A 168 -8.43 -19.25 -15.74
N ALA A 169 -7.58 -18.28 -16.11
CA ALA A 169 -7.30 -17.73 -17.45
C ALA A 169 -8.46 -17.46 -18.43
N ILE A 170 -8.90 -16.19 -18.51
CA ILE A 170 -9.43 -15.62 -19.78
C ILE A 170 -9.15 -14.12 -19.87
N ASN A 171 -8.63 -13.72 -21.01
CA ASN A 171 -8.34 -12.36 -21.43
C ASN A 171 -9.62 -11.52 -21.57
N LYS A 172 -9.49 -10.22 -21.26
CA LYS A 172 -10.06 -9.04 -21.96
C LYS A 172 -10.91 -8.16 -21.03
N ASN A 173 -10.43 -6.92 -20.87
CA ASN A 173 -11.15 -5.66 -20.69
C ASN A 173 -12.69 -5.80 -20.48
N PRO A 174 -13.24 -5.34 -19.33
CA PRO A 174 -14.65 -5.58 -18.95
C PRO A 174 -15.69 -4.83 -19.80
N TRP A 175 -15.27 -3.94 -20.70
CA TRP A 175 -16.16 -3.13 -21.53
C TRP A 175 -16.35 -3.74 -22.92
N SER A 176 -17.59 -3.91 -23.37
CA SER A 176 -17.87 -4.28 -24.76
C SER A 176 -17.47 -3.14 -25.72
N GLU A 177 -17.07 -3.45 -26.95
CA GLU A 177 -16.76 -2.43 -27.99
C GLU A 177 -17.94 -1.45 -28.19
N ASP A 178 -19.16 -1.93 -27.98
CA ASP A 178 -20.41 -1.18 -28.09
C ASP A 178 -20.55 -0.12 -26.98
N GLU A 179 -20.11 -0.46 -25.76
CA GLU A 179 -20.10 0.46 -24.62
C GLU A 179 -19.03 1.54 -24.78
N LYS A 180 -17.85 1.19 -25.29
CA LYS A 180 -16.78 2.16 -25.63
C LYS A 180 -17.22 3.14 -26.73
N GLY A 181 -17.98 2.64 -27.71
CA GLY A 181 -18.58 3.47 -28.77
C GLY A 181 -19.61 4.47 -28.23
N ASN A 182 -20.42 4.06 -27.25
CA ASN A 182 -21.44 4.91 -26.64
C ASN A 182 -20.81 6.03 -25.78
N VAL A 183 -19.74 5.73 -25.04
CA VAL A 183 -19.00 6.73 -24.25
C VAL A 183 -18.30 7.76 -25.16
N ARG A 184 -17.73 7.34 -26.30
CA ARG A 184 -17.20 8.27 -27.32
C ARG A 184 -18.27 9.12 -27.98
N ALA A 185 -19.45 8.56 -28.27
CA ALA A 185 -20.56 9.30 -28.87
C ALA A 185 -21.13 10.36 -27.91
N LEU A 186 -21.23 10.04 -26.62
CA LEU A 186 -21.68 10.97 -25.58
C LEU A 186 -20.69 12.12 -25.34
N CYS A 187 -19.37 11.85 -25.38
CA CYS A 187 -18.35 12.91 -25.28
C CYS A 187 -18.28 13.77 -26.55
N GLY A 188 -18.45 13.17 -27.74
CA GLY A 188 -18.46 13.91 -29.01
C GLY A 188 -19.67 14.82 -29.21
N ALA A 189 -20.82 14.47 -28.64
CA ALA A 189 -22.06 15.26 -28.76
C ALA A 189 -22.01 16.60 -27.99
N HIS A 190 -21.13 16.74 -26.98
CA HIS A 190 -21.01 18.00 -26.22
C HIS A 190 -20.03 19.00 -26.85
N ALA A 191 -19.19 18.58 -27.80
CA ALA A 191 -18.25 19.48 -28.50
C ALA A 191 -18.87 20.23 -29.70
N GLY A 192 -20.10 19.91 -30.11
CA GLY A 192 -20.78 20.50 -31.28
C GLY A 192 -21.64 21.74 -31.00
N GLY A 193 -21.64 22.27 -29.78
CA GLY A 193 -22.60 23.28 -29.32
C GLY A 193 -22.04 24.67 -29.04
N VAL A 194 -20.98 25.13 -29.72
CA VAL A 194 -20.58 26.56 -29.68
C VAL A 194 -21.11 27.23 -30.95
N GLN A 195 -22.37 27.69 -30.89
CA GLN A 195 -22.92 28.57 -31.92
C GLN A 195 -22.15 29.89 -31.91
N LYS A 196 -21.46 30.19 -33.03
CA LYS A 196 -21.01 31.54 -33.35
C LYS A 196 -22.23 32.43 -33.55
N THR A 197 -22.36 33.44 -32.70
CA THR A 197 -22.99 34.72 -33.04
C THR A 197 -21.91 35.77 -33.10
#